data_AF-A0A9D1RVQ6-F1
#
_entry.id   AF-A0A9D1RVQ6-F1
#
_cell.length_a   1.000
_cell.length_b   1.000
_cell.length_c   1.000
_cell.angle_alpha   90.00
_cell.angle_beta   90.00
_cell.angle_gamma   90.00
#
_symmetry.space_group_name_H-M   'P 1'
#
loop_
_entity.id
_entity.type
_entity.pdbx_description
1 polymer ?
#
loop_
_entity_poly.entity_id
_entity_poly.type
_entity_poly.pdbx_seq_one_letter_code
_entity_poly.pdbx_strand_id
1 'polypeptide(L)'
;MSPTQPPGPRSPRRRGRARWGNNVVMADFGGKNKRKADAPSPRATSTTVEPESWAGSTVMEAIVAATDSGRISRGRDYYRSQKVLSVQFEPNVVVGLVAGSQLEPFEVSIHLQPLMKKVKAFLTSEFMGDGSYIRSLSAGNNPGPEIGGELLRTGHLTRTRCTCPDPATVCKHAVALAYAVAERITAQPSLLLQWRGLDSTAIFGSLRLVSQPHGDEEVDTAEKKSNENPALPGRTLSLVDDEPDQVDPAAFWGPTDRITWDSFHPEPGLNQGDRHVLLKALRTVSWSTVDQVNTLHELELCYEALTEATALFDMKRHGHDDGAAPSHPHANNDHED
;
A
#
# COMPACT_ATOMS: atom_id res chain seq x y z
N MET A 1 9.96 -92.80 56.06
CA MET A 1 10.50 -93.42 54.84
C MET A 1 9.70 -92.89 53.66
N SER A 2 10.42 -92.29 52.71
CA SER A 2 9.98 -91.74 51.41
C SER A 2 9.06 -90.50 51.41
N PRO A 3 9.60 -89.32 51.05
CA PRO A 3 8.84 -88.07 50.94
C PRO A 3 8.13 -87.97 49.57
N THR A 4 6.86 -87.57 49.59
CA THR A 4 6.05 -87.20 48.42
C THR A 4 6.44 -85.79 47.96
N GLN A 5 7.02 -85.70 46.76
CA GLN A 5 7.35 -84.44 46.09
C GLN A 5 6.09 -83.61 45.78
N PRO A 6 6.07 -82.30 46.08
CA PRO A 6 5.02 -81.40 45.60
C PRO A 6 5.25 -81.00 44.13
N PRO A 7 4.19 -80.78 43.33
CA PRO A 7 4.30 -80.42 41.92
C PRO A 7 4.85 -78.99 41.74
N GLY A 8 5.86 -78.85 40.88
CA GLY A 8 6.53 -77.59 40.60
C GLY A 8 5.63 -76.56 39.88
N PRO A 9 5.81 -75.24 40.14
CA PRO A 9 5.03 -74.21 39.47
C PRO A 9 5.54 -73.91 38.04
N ARG A 10 4.60 -74.11 37.12
CA ARG A 10 4.42 -73.69 35.71
C ARG A 10 5.43 -72.72 35.08
N SER A 11 5.87 -73.09 33.87
CA SER A 11 6.60 -72.23 32.92
C SER A 11 5.79 -71.01 32.48
N PRO A 12 6.44 -69.86 32.19
CA PRO A 12 5.73 -68.67 31.77
C PRO A 12 5.16 -68.84 30.35
N ARG A 13 3.86 -68.55 30.20
CA ARG A 13 3.19 -68.46 28.90
C ARG A 13 3.92 -67.43 28.02
N ARG A 14 4.57 -67.88 26.95
CA ARG A 14 5.03 -67.03 25.84
C ARG A 14 3.82 -66.29 25.28
N ARG A 15 3.74 -64.96 25.47
CA ARG A 15 2.79 -64.12 24.75
C ARG A 15 3.13 -64.20 23.26
N GLY A 16 2.25 -64.77 22.46
CA GLY A 16 2.35 -64.73 21.00
C GLY A 16 2.31 -63.27 20.55
N ARG A 17 3.32 -62.83 19.79
CA ARG A 17 3.24 -61.56 19.06
C ARG A 17 2.17 -61.71 17.98
N ALA A 18 1.25 -60.75 17.91
CA ALA A 18 0.33 -60.61 16.79
C ALA A 18 1.13 -60.49 15.50
N ARG A 19 0.82 -61.31 14.49
CA ARG A 19 1.44 -61.28 13.17
C ARG A 19 0.58 -60.35 12.31
N TRP A 20 0.95 -59.07 12.27
CA TRP A 20 0.33 -58.10 11.35
C TRP A 20 0.83 -58.34 9.92
N GLY A 21 -0.11 -58.35 8.96
CA GLY A 21 0.16 -58.64 7.54
C GLY A 21 0.90 -57.53 6.81
N ASN A 22 1.38 -57.85 5.61
CA ASN A 22 2.36 -57.10 4.81
C ASN A 22 1.90 -55.76 4.20
N ASN A 23 0.88 -55.08 4.74
CA ASN A 23 0.36 -53.82 4.16
C ASN A 23 0.25 -52.68 5.18
N VAL A 24 1.31 -52.44 5.97
CA VAL A 24 1.43 -51.21 6.77
C VAL A 24 2.78 -50.57 6.47
N VAL A 25 2.77 -49.39 5.84
CA VAL A 25 3.94 -48.52 5.75
C VAL A 25 4.06 -47.79 7.09
N MET A 26 4.93 -48.28 7.97
CA MET A 26 5.37 -47.55 9.15
C MET A 26 6.42 -46.52 8.71
N ALA A 27 6.06 -45.23 8.70
CA ALA A 27 7.04 -44.16 8.59
C ALA A 27 7.74 -43.99 9.95
N ASP A 28 8.98 -44.46 10.03
CA ASP A 28 9.84 -44.33 11.20
C ASP A 28 10.49 -42.92 11.22
N PHE A 29 10.04 -42.05 12.12
CA PHE A 29 10.58 -40.68 12.30
C PHE A 29 11.63 -40.59 13.41
N GLY A 30 12.30 -41.69 13.78
CA GLY A 30 13.17 -41.73 14.95
C GLY A 30 14.49 -42.48 14.77
N GLY A 31 15.36 -42.07 13.82
CA GLY A 31 16.67 -42.70 13.64
C GLY A 31 17.76 -41.73 13.22
N LYS A 32 18.59 -41.29 14.17
CA LYS A 32 19.79 -40.45 13.94
C LYS A 32 20.83 -41.20 13.08
N ASN A 33 20.84 -40.94 11.78
CA ASN A 33 21.92 -41.38 10.90
C ASN A 33 22.96 -40.27 10.72
N LYS A 34 24.07 -40.37 11.46
CA LYS A 34 25.35 -39.73 11.09
C LYS A 34 25.86 -40.40 9.82
N ARG A 35 25.67 -39.77 8.66
CA ARG A 35 26.44 -40.07 7.45
C ARG A 35 27.32 -38.85 7.14
N LYS A 36 28.63 -39.09 7.17
CA LYS A 36 29.65 -38.20 6.60
C LYS A 36 29.34 -38.02 5.12
N ALA A 37 29.17 -36.79 4.69
CA ALA A 37 29.29 -36.38 3.30
C ALA A 37 30.29 -35.22 3.27
N ASP A 38 31.49 -35.53 2.80
CA ASP A 38 32.51 -34.56 2.43
C ASP A 38 32.09 -33.90 1.13
N ALA A 39 31.63 -32.65 1.21
CA ALA A 39 31.72 -31.63 0.16
C ALA A 39 31.51 -30.27 0.83
N PRO A 40 32.45 -29.32 0.74
CA PRO A 40 32.31 -28.02 1.37
C PRO A 40 31.24 -27.23 0.61
N SER A 41 30.04 -27.14 1.19
CA SER A 41 29.11 -26.07 0.88
C SER A 41 29.83 -24.75 1.11
N PRO A 42 29.74 -23.74 0.22
CA PRO A 42 30.40 -22.47 0.44
C PRO A 42 29.86 -21.93 1.76
N ARG A 43 30.74 -21.95 2.76
CA ARG A 43 30.53 -21.33 4.05
C ARG A 43 30.23 -19.87 3.72
N ALA A 44 28.97 -19.46 3.85
CA ALA A 44 28.59 -18.07 3.86
C ALA A 44 29.28 -17.46 5.07
N THR A 45 30.51 -17.06 4.82
CA THR A 45 31.34 -16.30 5.74
C THR A 45 30.88 -14.87 5.53
N SER A 46 29.89 -14.45 6.32
CA SER A 46 29.78 -13.04 6.69
C SER A 46 29.35 -12.98 8.15
N THR A 47 30.30 -13.30 9.02
CA THR A 47 30.36 -12.65 10.32
C THR A 47 30.76 -11.20 10.07
N THR A 48 29.82 -10.38 9.61
CA THR A 48 29.93 -8.93 9.60
C THR A 48 28.57 -8.40 9.99
N VAL A 49 28.49 -7.84 11.19
CA VAL A 49 27.51 -6.81 11.46
C VAL A 49 27.81 -5.73 10.42
N GLU A 50 26.92 -5.64 9.43
CA GLU A 50 26.92 -4.67 8.33
C GLU A 50 27.19 -3.25 8.84
N PRO A 51 27.77 -2.34 8.02
CA PRO A 51 28.10 -0.98 8.46
C PRO A 51 26.85 -0.34 9.06
N GLU A 52 26.95 0.01 10.35
CA GLU A 52 25.83 0.51 11.13
C GLU A 52 25.38 1.86 10.56
N SER A 53 24.41 1.85 9.63
CA SER A 53 23.78 3.08 9.21
C SER A 53 23.01 3.66 10.39
N TRP A 54 23.08 4.98 10.55
CA TRP A 54 22.35 5.70 11.58
C TRP A 54 20.84 5.40 11.53
N ALA A 55 20.27 5.31 10.32
CA ALA A 55 18.85 5.03 10.16
C ALA A 55 18.51 3.60 10.56
N GLY A 56 19.31 2.61 10.13
CA GLY A 56 19.12 1.21 10.49
C GLY A 56 19.27 0.97 11.99
N SER A 57 20.28 1.58 12.62
CA SER A 57 20.48 1.48 14.07
C SER A 57 19.34 2.13 14.85
N THR A 58 18.85 3.29 14.43
CA THR A 58 17.72 3.98 15.07
C THR A 58 16.43 3.15 15.01
N VAL A 59 16.13 2.50 13.88
CA VAL A 59 14.98 1.58 13.75
C VAL A 59 15.14 0.40 14.71
N MET A 60 16.32 -0.22 14.74
CA MET A 60 16.57 -1.37 15.59
C MET A 60 16.52 -1.01 17.08
N GLU A 61 17.05 0.15 17.47
CA GLU A 61 17.00 0.65 18.83
C GLU A 61 15.55 0.82 19.32
N ALA A 62 14.69 1.42 18.50
CA ALA A 62 13.28 1.60 18.80
C ALA A 62 12.54 0.27 19.02
N ILE A 63 12.82 -0.71 18.15
CA ILE A 63 12.18 -2.03 18.22
C ILE A 63 12.70 -2.84 19.41
N VAL A 64 14.02 -2.82 19.66
CA VAL A 64 14.65 -3.51 20.79
C VAL A 64 14.16 -2.96 22.13
N ALA A 65 13.97 -1.65 22.25
CA ALA A 65 13.44 -1.02 23.46
C ALA A 65 12.01 -1.47 23.81
N ALA A 66 11.25 -1.96 22.83
CA ALA A 66 9.84 -2.35 22.98
C ALA A 66 9.61 -3.86 23.15
N THR A 67 10.65 -4.69 23.31
CA THR A 67 10.53 -6.16 23.40
C THR A 67 11.57 -6.79 24.33
N ASP A 68 11.39 -8.09 24.65
CA ASP A 68 12.35 -8.89 25.40
C ASP A 68 13.45 -9.53 24.52
N SER A 69 14.57 -9.88 25.15
CA SER A 69 15.75 -10.49 24.51
C SER A 69 15.46 -11.83 23.81
N GLY A 70 14.48 -12.60 24.29
CA GLY A 70 14.10 -13.88 23.69
C GLY A 70 13.35 -13.70 22.37
N ARG A 71 12.50 -12.67 22.25
CA ARG A 71 11.89 -12.30 20.97
C ARG A 71 12.89 -11.69 20.01
N ILE A 72 13.87 -10.94 20.51
CA ILE A 72 14.95 -10.38 19.69
C ILE A 72 15.78 -11.48 19.04
N SER A 73 16.22 -12.48 19.82
CA SER A 73 17.01 -13.59 19.29
C SER A 73 16.25 -14.39 18.23
N ARG A 74 15.00 -14.78 18.53
CA ARG A 74 14.15 -15.50 17.56
C ARG A 74 13.85 -14.68 16.31
N GLY A 75 13.62 -13.38 16.45
CA GLY A 75 13.39 -12.50 15.30
C GLY A 75 14.61 -12.37 14.41
N ARG A 76 15.80 -12.25 15.00
CA ARG A 76 17.08 -12.30 14.29
C ARG A 76 17.26 -13.60 13.54
N ASP A 77 16.90 -14.74 14.15
CA ASP A 77 17.00 -16.05 13.51
C ASP A 77 16.04 -16.17 12.32
N TYR A 78 14.83 -15.62 12.41
CA TYR A 78 13.86 -15.59 11.30
C TYR A 78 14.40 -14.77 10.13
N TYR A 79 14.96 -13.59 10.41
CA TYR A 79 15.60 -12.75 9.40
C TYR A 79 16.78 -13.48 8.75
N ARG A 80 17.70 -14.04 9.54
CA ARG A 80 18.85 -14.80 9.03
C ARG A 80 18.47 -16.03 8.22
N SER A 81 17.38 -16.68 8.59
CA SER A 81 16.83 -17.83 7.88
C SER A 81 16.01 -17.43 6.65
N GLN A 82 16.08 -16.17 6.20
CA GLN A 82 15.38 -15.66 5.02
C GLN A 82 13.86 -15.92 5.06
N LYS A 83 13.25 -15.78 6.25
CA LYS A 83 11.80 -15.97 6.43
C LYS A 83 10.99 -14.71 6.10
N VAL A 84 11.63 -13.57 5.90
CA VAL A 84 10.96 -12.35 5.42
C VAL A 84 10.82 -12.44 3.91
N LEU A 85 9.60 -12.69 3.44
CA LEU A 85 9.31 -12.95 2.02
C LEU A 85 9.20 -11.67 1.21
N SER A 86 8.66 -10.61 1.81
CA SER A 86 8.51 -9.31 1.17
C SER A 86 8.60 -8.18 2.18
N VAL A 87 9.04 -7.01 1.69
CA VAL A 87 9.02 -5.74 2.42
C VAL A 87 8.60 -4.67 1.42
N GLN A 88 7.58 -3.91 1.77
CA GLN A 88 6.99 -2.84 0.96
C GLN A 88 6.96 -1.57 1.80
N PHE A 89 7.50 -0.50 1.23
CA PHE A 89 7.55 0.81 1.87
C PHE A 89 6.42 1.66 1.35
N GLU A 90 5.56 2.11 2.25
CA GLU A 90 4.48 3.05 1.99
C GLU A 90 4.64 4.28 2.91
N PRO A 91 3.98 5.41 2.61
CA PRO A 91 4.06 6.58 3.47
C PRO A 91 3.61 6.28 4.91
N ASN A 92 4.55 6.42 5.84
CA ASN A 92 4.45 6.16 7.28
C ASN A 92 4.22 4.71 7.70
N VAL A 93 4.19 3.75 6.78
CA VAL A 93 4.02 2.33 7.11
C VAL A 93 4.92 1.45 6.25
N VAL A 94 5.57 0.48 6.88
CA VAL A 94 6.21 -0.62 6.17
C VAL A 94 5.41 -1.87 6.41
N VAL A 95 5.06 -2.58 5.35
CA VAL A 95 4.36 -3.86 5.39
C VAL A 95 5.30 -4.95 4.90
N GLY A 96 5.28 -6.10 5.55
CA GLY A 96 6.05 -7.27 5.14
C GLY A 96 5.35 -8.57 5.44
N LEU A 97 5.66 -9.58 4.63
CA LEU A 97 5.18 -10.95 4.82
C LEU A 97 6.29 -11.79 5.44
N VAL A 98 6.00 -12.45 6.55
CA VAL A 98 6.97 -13.28 7.28
C VAL A 98 6.47 -14.71 7.38
N ALA A 99 7.21 -15.64 6.78
CA ALA A 99 6.94 -17.07 6.86
C ALA A 99 7.07 -17.55 8.32
N GLY A 100 6.09 -18.34 8.74
CA GLY A 100 5.96 -18.84 10.11
C GLY A 100 5.76 -20.34 10.19
N SER A 101 5.15 -20.78 11.29
CA SER A 101 4.78 -22.18 11.51
C SER A 101 3.54 -22.63 10.73
N GLN A 102 2.69 -21.68 10.34
CA GLN A 102 1.50 -21.95 9.54
C GLN A 102 1.80 -21.82 8.04
N LEU A 103 0.91 -22.34 7.19
CA LEU A 103 1.07 -22.31 5.73
C LEU A 103 1.05 -20.88 5.17
N GLU A 104 0.15 -20.03 5.68
CA GLU A 104 0.03 -18.64 5.26
C GLU A 104 1.05 -17.74 5.98
N PRO A 105 1.84 -16.94 5.24
CA PRO A 105 2.75 -15.98 5.86
C PRO A 105 2.01 -14.99 6.77
N PHE A 106 2.64 -14.62 7.88
CA PHE A 106 2.11 -13.57 8.74
C PHE A 106 2.32 -12.20 8.09
N GLU A 107 1.29 -11.38 8.09
CA GLU A 107 1.39 -9.98 7.72
C GLU A 107 1.88 -9.19 8.92
N VAL A 108 2.91 -8.37 8.69
CA VAL A 108 3.59 -7.59 9.71
C VAL A 108 3.69 -6.16 9.22
N SER A 109 3.39 -5.18 10.08
CA SER A 109 3.52 -3.77 9.75
C SER A 109 4.20 -2.97 10.86
N ILE A 110 5.02 -2.01 10.46
CA ILE A 110 5.71 -1.04 11.33
C ILE A 110 5.27 0.36 10.93
N HIS A 111 4.70 1.09 11.87
CA HIS A 111 4.11 2.41 11.65
C HIS A 111 4.98 3.50 12.25
N LEU A 112 5.15 4.58 11.49
CA LEU A 112 5.74 5.82 11.95
C LEU A 112 4.66 6.85 12.26
N GLN A 113 4.94 7.74 13.19
CA GLN A 113 4.15 8.94 13.39
C GLN A 113 4.19 9.80 12.11
N PRO A 114 3.04 10.13 11.51
CA PRO A 114 2.99 11.02 10.36
C PRO A 114 3.57 12.40 10.71
N LEU A 115 4.44 12.90 9.84
CA LEU A 115 4.98 14.25 9.96
C LEU A 115 3.92 15.29 9.62
N MET A 116 3.92 16.40 10.36
CA MET A 116 3.09 17.57 10.04
C MET A 116 3.51 18.16 8.69
N LYS A 117 2.57 18.75 7.96
CA LYS A 117 2.83 19.38 6.65
C LYS A 117 3.97 20.41 6.70
N LYS A 118 4.05 21.20 7.77
CA LYS A 118 5.11 22.20 7.98
C LYS A 118 6.50 21.55 8.08
N VAL A 119 6.61 20.46 8.83
CA VAL A 119 7.87 19.71 9.00
C VAL A 119 8.27 19.04 7.68
N LYS A 120 7.32 18.49 6.92
CA LYS A 120 7.60 17.95 5.60
C LYS A 120 8.13 19.00 4.63
N ALA A 121 7.51 20.18 4.61
CA ALA A 121 7.95 21.29 3.77
C ALA A 121 9.36 21.75 4.16
N PHE A 122 9.63 21.91 5.46
CA PHE A 122 10.95 22.22 5.99
C PHE A 122 12.01 21.18 5.59
N LEU A 123 11.77 19.89 5.85
CA LEU A 123 12.72 18.84 5.45
C LEU A 123 12.97 18.84 3.94
N THR A 124 11.93 19.05 3.13
CA THR A 124 12.07 19.10 1.67
C THR A 124 12.91 20.30 1.23
N SER A 125 12.69 21.50 1.81
CA SER A 125 13.49 22.68 1.47
C SER A 125 14.95 22.51 1.88
N GLU A 126 15.24 21.93 3.05
CA GLU A 126 16.61 21.71 3.51
C GLU A 126 17.36 20.70 2.63
N PHE A 127 16.73 19.58 2.29
CA PHE A 127 17.34 18.60 1.38
C PHE A 127 17.55 19.13 -0.03
N MET A 128 16.69 20.03 -0.51
CA MET A 128 16.85 20.67 -1.82
C MET A 128 17.85 21.83 -1.79
N GLY A 129 18.00 22.51 -0.65
CA GLY A 129 18.89 23.65 -0.47
C GLY A 129 20.35 23.27 -0.24
N ASP A 130 20.61 22.19 0.51
CA ASP A 130 21.96 21.70 0.77
C ASP A 130 22.10 20.19 0.48
N GLY A 131 22.90 19.87 -0.55
CA GLY A 131 23.22 18.50 -0.93
C GLY A 131 24.06 17.74 0.11
N SER A 132 24.66 18.41 1.10
CA SER A 132 25.42 17.79 2.18
C SER A 132 24.57 16.81 2.99
N TYR A 133 23.29 17.13 3.21
CA TYR A 133 22.35 16.28 3.95
C TYR A 133 22.06 14.96 3.22
N ILE A 134 21.78 15.03 1.91
CA ILE A 134 21.56 13.84 1.09
C ILE A 134 22.84 13.00 1.01
N ARG A 135 24.01 13.64 0.86
CA ARG A 135 25.30 12.94 0.82
C ARG A 135 25.59 12.24 2.15
N SER A 136 25.32 12.89 3.28
CA SER A 136 25.47 12.30 4.62
C SER A 136 24.56 11.07 4.77
N LEU A 137 23.27 11.22 4.42
CA LEU A 137 22.30 10.13 4.48
C LEU A 137 22.67 8.97 3.54
N SER A 138 23.17 9.29 2.34
CA SER A 138 23.63 8.30 1.36
C SER A 138 24.87 7.53 1.85
N ALA A 139 25.70 8.14 2.67
CA ALA A 139 26.84 7.51 3.34
C ALA A 139 26.43 6.71 4.60
N GLY A 140 25.13 6.65 4.92
CA GLY A 140 24.62 5.99 6.12
C GLY A 140 24.77 6.81 7.41
N ASN A 141 25.22 8.07 7.32
CA ASN A 141 25.40 8.95 8.46
C ASN A 141 24.13 9.74 8.77
N ASN A 142 24.06 10.28 10.00
CA ASN A 142 23.02 11.22 10.39
C ASN A 142 23.20 12.55 9.60
N PRO A 143 22.18 13.09 8.91
CA PRO A 143 22.26 14.39 8.21
C PRO A 143 22.28 15.61 9.16
N GLY A 144 22.85 15.48 10.36
CA GLY A 144 22.87 16.53 11.37
C GLY A 144 21.70 16.46 12.36
N PRO A 145 21.86 17.00 13.58
CA PRO A 145 20.91 16.81 14.67
C PRO A 145 19.52 17.38 14.41
N GLU A 146 19.42 18.48 13.66
CA GLU A 146 18.13 19.12 13.32
C GLU A 146 17.35 18.28 12.31
N ILE A 147 17.94 18.01 11.15
CA ILE A 147 17.31 17.23 10.07
C ILE A 147 17.09 15.79 10.49
N GLY A 148 18.13 15.13 11.02
CA GLY A 148 18.04 13.74 11.47
C GLY A 148 17.04 13.58 12.60
N GLY A 149 16.97 14.55 13.51
CA GLY A 149 16.01 14.55 14.61
C GLY A 149 14.56 14.62 14.15
N GLU A 150 14.24 15.45 13.17
CA GLU A 150 12.89 15.47 12.59
C GLU A 150 12.64 14.25 11.67
N LEU A 151 13.69 13.77 10.98
CA LEU A 151 13.57 12.68 10.03
C LEU A 151 13.39 11.32 10.71
N LEU A 152 14.12 10.96 11.76
CA LEU A 152 13.95 9.67 12.42
C LEU A 152 14.49 9.71 13.86
N ARG A 153 13.64 9.33 14.80
CA ARG A 153 13.97 9.15 16.22
C ARG A 153 13.28 7.88 16.69
N THR A 154 13.78 7.30 17.76
CA THR A 154 13.21 6.07 18.34
C THR A 154 11.72 6.22 18.69
N GLY A 155 11.33 7.37 19.25
CA GLY A 155 9.94 7.68 19.57
C GLY A 155 9.00 7.90 18.38
N HIS A 156 9.51 7.95 17.14
CA HIS A 156 8.65 8.08 15.96
C HIS A 156 8.00 6.76 15.54
N LEU A 157 8.50 5.60 16.00
CA LEU A 157 7.84 4.32 15.76
C LEU A 157 6.67 4.19 16.73
N THR A 158 5.45 4.32 16.22
CA THR A 158 4.25 4.43 17.06
C THR A 158 3.63 3.09 17.36
N ARG A 159 3.61 2.20 16.36
CA ARG A 159 2.90 0.93 16.46
C ARG A 159 3.53 -0.12 15.56
N THR A 160 3.51 -1.35 16.05
CA THR A 160 3.73 -2.54 15.24
C THR A 160 2.47 -3.40 15.30
N ARG A 161 2.14 -4.06 14.19
CA ARG A 161 1.01 -5.00 14.11
C ARG A 161 1.48 -6.26 13.41
N CYS A 162 1.09 -7.41 13.93
CA CYS A 162 1.33 -8.69 13.29
C CYS A 162 0.08 -9.56 13.40
N THR A 163 -0.22 -10.36 12.38
CA THR A 163 -1.33 -11.33 12.41
C THR A 163 -1.02 -12.61 13.18
N CYS A 164 0.15 -12.71 13.83
CA CYS A 164 0.52 -13.88 14.61
C CYS A 164 -0.20 -13.95 15.97
N PRO A 165 -0.34 -15.15 16.57
CA PRO A 165 -1.01 -15.32 17.85
C PRO A 165 -0.18 -14.84 19.07
N ASP A 166 0.96 -14.18 18.85
CA ASP A 166 1.76 -13.58 19.94
C ASP A 166 1.10 -12.26 20.38
N PRO A 167 0.66 -12.11 21.64
CA PRO A 167 -0.04 -10.92 22.10
C PRO A 167 0.88 -9.71 22.34
N ALA A 168 2.20 -9.86 22.23
CA ALA A 168 3.09 -8.72 22.40
C ALA A 168 2.92 -7.67 21.29
N THR A 169 3.15 -6.42 21.69
CA THR A 169 3.27 -5.28 20.79
C THR A 169 4.29 -5.59 19.69
N VAL A 170 5.52 -5.93 20.07
CA VAL A 170 6.59 -6.34 19.17
C VAL A 170 6.84 -7.83 19.30
N CYS A 171 6.33 -8.60 18.34
CA CYS A 171 6.59 -10.04 18.25
C CYS A 171 7.91 -10.33 17.50
N LYS A 172 8.33 -11.61 17.49
CA LYS A 172 9.53 -12.04 16.73
C LYS A 172 9.45 -11.71 15.22
N HIS A 173 8.26 -11.70 14.63
CA HIS A 173 8.09 -11.37 13.21
C HIS A 173 8.27 -9.87 12.94
N ALA A 174 7.81 -9.01 13.86
CA ALA A 174 8.08 -7.57 13.83
C ALA A 174 9.58 -7.27 13.93
N VAL A 175 10.30 -7.99 14.81
CA VAL A 175 11.77 -7.91 14.88
C VAL A 175 12.41 -8.36 13.57
N ALA A 176 11.96 -9.47 12.98
CA ALA A 176 12.50 -9.95 11.70
C ALA A 176 12.28 -8.94 10.56
N LEU A 177 11.09 -8.34 10.50
CA LEU A 177 10.81 -7.25 9.55
C LEU A 177 11.69 -6.03 9.82
N ALA A 178 11.90 -5.64 11.08
CA ALA A 178 12.74 -4.51 11.44
C ALA A 178 14.19 -4.68 10.97
N TYR A 179 14.75 -5.89 11.08
CA TYR A 179 16.07 -6.21 10.51
C TYR A 179 16.10 -6.02 9.00
N ALA A 180 15.08 -6.53 8.28
CA ALA A 180 14.98 -6.37 6.83
C ALA A 180 14.77 -4.91 6.41
N VAL A 181 14.04 -4.12 7.21
CA VAL A 181 13.88 -2.67 7.00
C VAL A 181 15.20 -1.96 7.20
N ALA A 182 15.93 -2.25 8.28
CA ALA A 182 17.22 -1.65 8.55
C ALA A 182 18.23 -1.95 7.43
N GLU A 183 18.30 -3.19 6.96
CA GLU A 183 19.13 -3.59 5.81
C GLU A 183 18.76 -2.81 4.55
N ARG A 184 17.46 -2.76 4.19
CA ARG A 184 17.01 -2.09 2.97
C ARG A 184 17.23 -0.58 3.01
N ILE A 185 16.97 0.08 4.13
CA ILE A 185 17.23 1.51 4.28
C ILE A 185 18.74 1.80 4.22
N THR A 186 19.56 0.92 4.79
CA THR A 186 21.03 1.04 4.70
C THR A 186 21.51 0.95 3.26
N ALA A 187 20.96 0.01 2.49
CA ALA A 187 21.30 -0.16 1.08
C ALA A 187 20.73 0.96 0.18
N GLN A 188 19.54 1.46 0.50
CA GLN A 188 18.82 2.47 -0.30
C GLN A 188 18.20 3.53 0.61
N PRO A 189 18.95 4.61 0.93
CA PRO A 189 18.47 5.63 1.87
C PRO A 189 17.27 6.45 1.37
N SER A 190 16.98 6.42 0.07
CA SER A 190 15.74 6.97 -0.50
C SER A 190 14.47 6.33 0.08
N LEU A 191 14.54 5.07 0.52
CA LEU A 191 13.41 4.36 1.16
C LEU A 191 13.04 5.00 2.50
N LEU A 192 13.99 5.58 3.23
CA LEU A 192 13.68 6.31 4.47
C LEU A 192 12.83 7.56 4.16
N LEU A 193 13.19 8.32 3.13
CA LEU A 193 12.43 9.50 2.71
C LEU A 193 11.02 9.11 2.26
N GLN A 194 10.91 8.04 1.46
CA GLN A 194 9.61 7.47 1.06
C GLN A 194 8.78 7.05 2.28
N TRP A 195 9.40 6.36 3.25
CA TRP A 195 8.72 5.93 4.47
C TRP A 195 8.24 7.12 5.32
N ARG A 196 8.94 8.25 5.31
CA ARG A 196 8.48 9.49 5.95
C ARG A 196 7.45 10.26 5.10
N GLY A 197 7.12 9.75 3.92
CA GLY A 197 6.20 10.37 2.97
C GLY A 197 6.73 11.69 2.42
N LEU A 198 8.03 11.75 2.15
CA LEU A 198 8.71 12.78 1.38
C LEU A 198 8.92 12.27 -0.05
N ASP A 199 8.95 13.17 -1.03
CA ASP A 199 9.23 12.82 -2.42
C ASP A 199 10.73 12.56 -2.61
N SER A 200 11.11 11.28 -2.49
CA SER A 200 12.49 10.84 -2.65
C SER A 200 13.03 11.08 -4.07
N THR A 201 12.16 11.10 -5.09
CA THR A 201 12.59 11.30 -6.48
C THR A 201 12.97 12.74 -6.74
N ALA A 202 12.18 13.69 -6.26
CA ALA A 202 12.49 15.12 -6.33
C ALA A 202 13.77 15.45 -5.54
N ILE A 203 13.89 14.91 -4.33
CA ILE A 203 15.03 15.17 -3.43
C ILE A 203 16.33 14.61 -4.01
N PHE A 204 16.37 13.35 -4.47
CA PHE A 204 17.60 12.81 -5.07
C PHE A 204 17.86 13.36 -6.49
N GLY A 205 16.83 13.85 -7.18
CA GLY A 205 16.93 14.49 -8.49
C GLY A 205 17.69 15.81 -8.46
N SER A 206 17.52 16.62 -7.42
CA SER A 206 18.24 17.91 -7.28
C SER A 206 19.76 17.73 -7.25
N LEU A 207 20.26 16.65 -6.64
CA LEU A 207 21.70 16.35 -6.57
C LEU A 207 22.32 16.11 -7.96
N ARG A 208 21.54 15.55 -8.90
CA ARG A 208 21.99 15.32 -10.28
C ARG A 208 22.13 16.61 -11.09
N LEU A 209 21.27 17.59 -10.83
CA LEU A 209 21.32 18.89 -11.49
C LEU A 209 22.49 19.73 -10.99
N VAL A 210 22.82 19.64 -9.69
CA VAL A 210 23.97 20.33 -9.08
C VAL A 210 25.31 19.66 -9.45
N SER A 211 25.31 18.34 -9.72
CA SER A 211 26.52 17.57 -10.06
C SER A 211 26.87 17.56 -11.55
N GLN A 212 26.13 18.26 -12.42
CA GLN A 212 26.67 18.54 -13.74
C GLN A 212 27.77 19.59 -13.58
N PRO A 213 29.04 19.29 -13.94
CA PRO A 213 30.04 20.34 -14.01
C PRO A 213 29.51 21.37 -15.01
N HIS A 214 29.41 22.62 -14.57
CA HIS A 214 29.45 23.74 -15.49
C HIS A 214 30.80 23.61 -16.21
N GLY A 215 30.76 23.02 -17.41
CA GLY A 215 31.84 23.21 -18.36
C GLY A 215 31.88 24.69 -18.64
N ASP A 216 33.02 25.30 -18.33
CA ASP A 216 33.35 26.65 -18.71
C ASP A 216 33.18 26.77 -20.24
N GLU A 217 32.06 27.33 -20.70
CA GLU A 217 32.02 27.97 -22.01
C GLU A 217 32.19 29.47 -21.78
N GLU A 218 33.40 29.91 -22.12
CA GLU A 218 33.79 31.29 -22.27
C GLU A 218 32.72 32.07 -23.05
N VAL A 219 32.30 33.19 -22.45
CA VAL A 219 31.57 34.24 -23.13
C VAL A 219 32.51 34.89 -24.13
N ASP A 220 32.46 34.44 -25.38
CA ASP A 220 33.02 35.20 -26.50
C ASP A 220 31.95 36.14 -27.06
N THR A 221 32.16 37.42 -26.81
CA THR A 221 31.39 38.54 -27.34
C THR A 221 31.69 38.72 -28.83
N ALA A 222 30.82 38.25 -29.72
CA ALA A 222 30.80 38.69 -31.11
C ALA A 222 29.39 38.64 -31.72
N GLU A 223 28.84 39.85 -31.89
CA GLU A 223 27.81 40.28 -32.84
C GLU A 223 26.95 39.22 -33.54
N LYS A 224 25.70 39.07 -33.08
CA LYS A 224 24.62 38.55 -33.91
C LYS A 224 23.65 39.67 -34.26
N LYS A 225 23.75 40.07 -35.53
CA LYS A 225 22.81 40.95 -36.23
C LYS A 225 21.38 40.54 -35.95
N SER A 226 20.57 41.58 -35.69
CA SER A 226 19.12 41.62 -35.74
C SER A 226 18.54 40.67 -36.78
N ASN A 227 17.77 39.68 -36.32
CA ASN A 227 16.77 39.05 -37.16
C ASN A 227 15.41 39.32 -36.55
N GLU A 228 14.53 39.81 -37.40
CA GLU A 228 13.31 40.52 -37.07
C GLU A 228 12.26 39.57 -36.52
N ASN A 229 11.64 39.96 -35.41
CA ASN A 229 10.30 39.47 -35.09
C ASN A 229 9.37 39.95 -36.21
N PRO A 230 8.55 39.10 -36.85
CA PRO A 230 7.48 39.60 -37.69
C PRO A 230 6.47 40.30 -36.76
N ALA A 231 6.53 41.63 -36.77
CA ALA A 231 5.55 42.48 -36.13
C ALA A 231 4.17 42.15 -36.72
N LEU A 232 3.26 41.71 -35.86
CA LEU A 232 1.83 41.80 -36.13
C LEU A 232 1.53 43.28 -36.43
N PRO A 233 0.93 43.61 -37.59
CA PRO A 233 0.58 44.98 -37.89
C PRO A 233 -0.45 45.46 -36.88
N GLY A 234 -0.12 46.54 -36.18
CA GLY A 234 -1.04 47.30 -35.35
C GLY A 234 -2.25 47.72 -36.19
N ARG A 235 -3.32 46.94 -36.10
CA ARG A 235 -4.62 47.31 -36.63
C ARG A 235 -5.22 48.26 -35.60
N THR A 236 -5.11 49.55 -35.89
CA THR A 236 -5.96 50.58 -35.29
C THR A 236 -7.39 50.08 -35.34
N LEU A 237 -8.01 49.89 -34.17
CA LEU A 237 -9.44 49.69 -34.04
C LEU A 237 -10.13 50.98 -34.49
N SER A 238 -10.33 51.10 -35.80
CA SER A 238 -11.39 51.97 -36.31
C SER A 238 -12.69 51.28 -35.96
N LEU A 239 -13.48 51.91 -35.09
CA LEU A 239 -14.90 51.61 -34.92
C LEU A 239 -15.56 51.85 -36.27
N VAL A 240 -15.60 50.80 -37.08
CA VAL A 240 -16.54 50.67 -38.19
C VAL A 240 -17.72 49.95 -37.57
N ASP A 241 -18.90 50.56 -37.68
CA ASP A 241 -20.17 49.94 -37.32
C ASP A 241 -20.39 48.71 -38.22
N ASP A 242 -19.80 47.58 -37.86
CA ASP A 242 -20.16 46.27 -38.40
C ASP A 242 -21.44 45.84 -37.68
N GLU A 243 -22.58 45.96 -38.38
CA GLU A 243 -23.80 45.27 -37.97
C GLU A 243 -23.48 43.78 -37.75
N PRO A 244 -23.91 43.17 -36.64
CA PRO A 244 -23.60 41.78 -36.37
C PRO A 244 -24.21 40.89 -37.45
N ASP A 245 -23.37 40.14 -38.16
CA ASP A 245 -23.77 39.08 -39.09
C ASP A 245 -24.82 38.19 -38.42
N GLN A 246 -26.08 38.37 -38.80
CA GLN A 246 -27.19 37.51 -38.40
C GLN A 246 -27.03 36.19 -39.16
N VAL A 247 -26.32 35.24 -38.57
CA VAL A 247 -26.22 33.89 -39.10
C VAL A 247 -27.55 33.17 -38.81
N ASP A 248 -28.27 32.79 -39.87
CA ASP A 248 -29.49 31.99 -39.75
C ASP A 248 -29.19 30.69 -38.97
N PRO A 249 -29.80 30.51 -37.77
CA PRO A 249 -29.57 29.32 -36.96
C PRO A 249 -29.91 28.02 -37.70
N ALA A 250 -30.87 28.04 -38.62
CA ALA A 250 -31.24 26.85 -39.39
C ALA A 250 -30.16 26.46 -40.42
N ALA A 251 -29.46 27.45 -40.99
CA ALA A 251 -28.32 27.22 -41.89
C ALA A 251 -27.08 26.75 -41.13
N PHE A 252 -26.89 27.22 -39.89
CA PHE A 252 -25.74 26.85 -39.06
C PHE A 252 -25.90 25.46 -38.40
N TRP A 253 -27.08 25.17 -37.83
CA TRP A 253 -27.33 23.93 -37.09
C TRP A 253 -27.92 22.80 -37.95
N GLY A 254 -28.42 23.11 -39.15
CA GLY A 254 -29.17 22.16 -39.98
C GLY A 254 -30.59 21.89 -39.45
N PRO A 255 -31.39 21.07 -40.14
CA PRO A 255 -32.75 20.73 -39.70
C PRO A 255 -32.70 20.03 -38.34
N THR A 256 -33.35 20.65 -37.36
CA THR A 256 -33.50 20.19 -35.98
C THR A 256 -34.53 19.07 -35.86
N ASP A 257 -34.49 18.10 -36.77
CA ASP A 257 -35.21 16.86 -36.58
C ASP A 257 -34.63 16.19 -35.33
N ARG A 258 -35.52 16.00 -34.35
CA ARG A 258 -35.20 15.63 -32.97
C ARG A 258 -34.21 14.48 -32.98
N ILE A 259 -33.04 14.71 -32.40
CA ILE A 259 -32.07 13.66 -32.09
C ILE A 259 -32.84 12.55 -31.37
N THR A 260 -33.08 11.44 -32.08
CA THR A 260 -33.66 10.24 -31.50
C THR A 260 -32.53 9.56 -30.75
N TRP A 261 -32.44 9.84 -29.47
CA TRP A 261 -31.59 9.07 -28.57
C TRP A 261 -32.07 7.63 -28.58
N ASP A 262 -31.16 6.69 -28.81
CA ASP A 262 -31.44 5.29 -28.52
C ASP A 262 -31.84 5.18 -27.04
N SER A 263 -32.76 4.25 -26.76
CA SER A 263 -33.27 4.07 -25.40
C SER A 263 -32.10 3.75 -24.47
N PHE A 264 -31.93 4.54 -23.41
CA PHE A 264 -30.91 4.28 -22.39
C PHE A 264 -31.16 2.90 -21.77
N HIS A 265 -30.19 1.99 -21.94
CA HIS A 265 -30.19 0.73 -21.22
C HIS A 265 -29.59 0.94 -19.84
N PRO A 266 -30.34 0.68 -18.74
CA PRO A 266 -29.76 0.69 -17.41
C PRO A 266 -28.81 -0.51 -17.27
N GLU A 267 -27.51 -0.23 -17.17
CA GLU A 267 -26.50 -1.23 -16.83
C GLU A 267 -25.76 -0.83 -15.53
N PRO A 268 -25.26 -1.79 -14.73
CA PRO A 268 -24.68 -1.51 -13.42
C PRO A 268 -23.46 -0.59 -13.52
N GLY A 269 -23.56 0.62 -12.93
CA GLY A 269 -22.57 1.69 -13.07
C GLY A 269 -21.17 1.36 -12.56
N LEU A 270 -21.02 0.41 -11.62
CA LEU A 270 -19.71 -0.01 -11.10
C LEU A 270 -18.82 -0.68 -12.16
N ASN A 271 -19.40 -1.22 -13.24
CA ASN A 271 -18.66 -1.95 -14.28
C ASN A 271 -18.25 -1.08 -15.49
N GLN A 272 -18.72 0.17 -15.58
CA GLN A 272 -18.41 1.07 -16.70
C GLN A 272 -17.13 1.92 -16.49
N GLY A 273 -16.60 1.96 -15.26
CA GLY A 273 -15.38 2.72 -14.93
C GLY A 273 -14.08 2.00 -15.28
N ASP A 274 -12.97 2.75 -15.29
CA ASP A 274 -11.63 2.15 -15.38
C ASP A 274 -11.40 1.21 -14.18
N ARG A 275 -11.39 -0.09 -14.46
CA ARG A 275 -11.21 -1.15 -13.47
C ARG A 275 -9.90 -1.02 -12.69
N HIS A 276 -8.86 -0.47 -13.30
CA HIS A 276 -7.59 -0.25 -12.63
C HIS A 276 -7.69 0.88 -11.59
N VAL A 277 -8.42 1.95 -11.91
CA VAL A 277 -8.68 3.06 -10.97
C VAL A 277 -9.59 2.59 -9.84
N LEU A 278 -10.63 1.81 -10.14
CA LEU A 278 -11.50 1.22 -9.12
C LEU A 278 -10.71 0.32 -8.17
N LEU A 279 -9.90 -0.61 -8.68
CA LEU A 279 -9.07 -1.49 -7.84
C LEU A 279 -7.99 -0.73 -7.06
N LYS A 280 -7.47 0.38 -7.60
CA LYS A 280 -6.56 1.27 -6.88
C LYS A 280 -7.27 2.00 -5.74
N ALA A 281 -8.49 2.48 -5.96
CA ALA A 281 -9.31 3.11 -4.93
C ALA A 281 -9.72 2.11 -3.85
N LEU A 282 -10.18 0.90 -4.22
CA LEU A 282 -10.54 -0.15 -3.27
C LEU A 282 -9.36 -0.53 -2.38
N ARG A 283 -8.14 -0.62 -2.93
CA ARG A 283 -6.91 -0.84 -2.17
C ARG A 283 -6.62 0.22 -1.10
N THR A 284 -7.21 1.41 -1.17
CA THR A 284 -7.07 2.40 -0.08
C THR A 284 -7.91 2.09 1.15
N VAL A 285 -8.96 1.28 1.00
CA VAL A 285 -9.95 0.98 2.06
C VAL A 285 -9.89 -0.48 2.50
N SER A 286 -9.50 -1.39 1.60
CA SER A 286 -9.42 -2.84 1.84
C SER A 286 -7.99 -3.30 2.13
N TRP A 287 -7.84 -4.25 3.05
CA TRP A 287 -6.53 -4.72 3.54
C TRP A 287 -6.11 -6.07 2.95
N SER A 288 -7.06 -6.87 2.48
CA SER A 288 -6.81 -8.16 1.82
C SER A 288 -7.59 -8.29 0.50
N THR A 289 -7.25 -9.29 -0.32
CA THR A 289 -8.04 -9.62 -1.52
C THR A 289 -9.46 -10.08 -1.16
N VAL A 290 -9.64 -10.72 0.00
CA VAL A 290 -10.96 -11.11 0.50
C VAL A 290 -11.75 -9.86 0.91
N ASP A 291 -11.11 -8.91 1.61
CA ASP A 291 -11.75 -7.63 1.95
C ASP A 291 -12.10 -6.83 0.70
N GLN A 292 -11.27 -6.86 -0.35
CA GLN A 292 -11.57 -6.21 -1.63
C GLN A 292 -12.86 -6.75 -2.24
N VAL A 293 -13.05 -8.06 -2.22
CA VAL A 293 -14.27 -8.71 -2.73
C VAL A 293 -15.47 -8.34 -1.86
N ASN A 294 -15.31 -8.35 -0.53
CA ASN A 294 -16.38 -7.97 0.39
C ASN A 294 -16.79 -6.49 0.24
N THR A 295 -15.82 -5.57 0.17
CA THR A 295 -16.10 -4.14 -0.04
C THR A 295 -16.75 -3.88 -1.39
N LEU A 296 -16.33 -4.59 -2.45
CA LEU A 296 -16.97 -4.47 -3.75
C LEU A 296 -18.42 -4.96 -3.71
N HIS A 297 -18.69 -6.07 -3.01
CA HIS A 297 -20.04 -6.57 -2.81
C HIS A 297 -20.90 -5.61 -1.96
N GLU A 298 -20.35 -5.01 -0.90
CA GLU A 298 -21.05 -4.00 -0.10
C GLU A 298 -21.40 -2.75 -0.92
N LEU A 299 -20.52 -2.31 -1.82
CA LEU A 299 -20.78 -1.20 -2.73
C LEU A 299 -21.87 -1.53 -3.75
N GLU A 300 -21.90 -2.76 -4.25
CA GLU A 300 -22.94 -3.27 -5.13
C GLU A 300 -24.30 -3.27 -4.41
N LEU A 301 -24.36 -3.81 -3.19
CA LEU A 301 -25.56 -3.76 -2.36
C LEU A 301 -26.00 -2.32 -2.03
N CYS A 302 -25.06 -1.41 -1.77
CA CYS A 302 -25.38 0.01 -1.56
C CYS A 302 -25.96 0.64 -2.83
N TYR A 303 -25.40 0.33 -3.99
CA TYR A 303 -25.86 0.83 -5.27
C TYR A 303 -27.26 0.29 -5.60
N GLU A 304 -27.49 -1.01 -5.43
CA GLU A 304 -28.82 -1.62 -5.56
C GLU A 304 -29.80 -0.98 -4.59
N ALA A 305 -29.46 -0.83 -3.31
CA ALA A 305 -30.33 -0.19 -2.34
C ALA A 305 -30.67 1.27 -2.72
N LEU A 306 -29.72 2.02 -3.28
CA LEU A 306 -29.94 3.40 -3.73
C LEU A 306 -30.74 3.50 -5.04
N THR A 307 -30.71 2.47 -5.89
CA THR A 307 -31.34 2.47 -7.21
C THR A 307 -32.69 1.73 -7.24
N GLU A 308 -32.86 0.70 -6.41
CA GLU A 308 -34.11 -0.03 -6.19
C GLU A 308 -35.00 0.60 -5.12
N ALA A 309 -34.47 1.50 -4.28
CA ALA A 309 -35.30 2.34 -3.43
C ALA A 309 -36.22 3.18 -4.33
N THR A 310 -37.44 2.68 -4.49
CA THR A 310 -38.59 3.38 -5.08
C THR A 310 -38.54 4.83 -4.66
N ALA A 311 -38.45 5.71 -5.66
CA ALA A 311 -38.22 7.13 -5.53
C ALA A 311 -38.87 7.72 -4.26
N LEU A 312 -38.06 8.01 -3.24
CA LEU A 312 -38.52 8.72 -2.05
C LEU A 312 -39.01 10.14 -2.40
N PHE A 313 -38.66 10.61 -3.60
CA PHE A 313 -39.22 11.77 -4.26
C PHE A 313 -40.01 11.32 -5.48
N ASP A 314 -41.29 11.03 -5.29
CA ASP A 314 -42.27 11.01 -6.37
C ASP A 314 -42.37 12.44 -6.94
N MET A 315 -41.43 12.80 -7.83
CA MET A 315 -41.66 13.90 -8.76
C MET A 315 -42.71 13.41 -9.74
N LYS A 316 -43.98 13.55 -9.34
CA LYS A 316 -45.12 13.56 -10.25
C LYS A 316 -44.70 14.39 -11.46
N ARG A 317 -44.52 13.71 -12.59
CA ARG A 317 -44.43 14.34 -13.90
C ARG A 317 -45.70 15.19 -14.03
N HIS A 318 -45.57 16.50 -13.84
CA HIS A 318 -46.57 17.45 -14.29
C HIS A 318 -46.57 17.39 -15.82
N GLY A 319 -47.34 16.43 -16.34
CA GLY A 319 -47.82 16.45 -17.70
C GLY A 319 -48.65 17.72 -17.86
N HIS A 320 -48.20 18.56 -18.77
CA HIS A 320 -48.98 19.58 -19.43
C HIS A 320 -50.19 18.88 -20.06
N ASP A 321 -51.36 19.07 -19.45
CA ASP A 321 -52.65 18.72 -20.07
C ASP A 321 -53.44 20.02 -20.13
N ASP A 322 -53.49 20.57 -21.34
CA ASP A 322 -54.28 21.74 -21.70
C ASP A 322 -55.77 21.47 -21.45
N GLY A 323 -56.44 22.49 -20.94
CA GLY A 323 -57.79 22.39 -20.41
C GLY A 323 -58.84 22.00 -21.43
N ALA A 324 -59.66 21.01 -21.04
CA ALA A 324 -61.04 20.90 -21.45
C ALA A 324 -61.93 20.98 -20.19
N ALA A 325 -62.71 22.05 -20.11
CA ALA A 325 -63.52 22.45 -18.97
C ALA A 325 -64.56 21.39 -18.56
N PRO A 326 -64.84 21.21 -17.25
CA PRO A 326 -66.04 20.53 -16.82
C PRO A 326 -67.19 21.54 -16.61
N SER A 327 -68.28 21.27 -17.32
CA SER A 327 -69.61 21.83 -17.13
C SER A 327 -70.12 21.62 -15.70
N HIS A 328 -70.71 22.67 -15.14
CA HIS A 328 -71.51 22.61 -13.91
C HIS A 328 -72.70 21.66 -14.06
N PRO A 329 -73.11 21.03 -12.94
CA PRO A 329 -74.52 21.05 -12.61
C PRO A 329 -74.78 21.54 -11.18
N HIS A 330 -75.80 22.38 -11.08
CA HIS A 330 -76.55 22.76 -9.88
C HIS A 330 -76.98 21.55 -9.03
N ALA A 331 -77.00 21.69 -7.70
CA ALA A 331 -78.25 21.89 -6.93
C ALA A 331 -78.04 21.77 -5.41
N ASN A 332 -78.61 22.78 -4.71
CA ASN A 332 -79.33 22.79 -3.42
C ASN A 332 -78.68 22.18 -2.16
N ASN A 333 -78.38 23.01 -1.14
CA ASN A 333 -79.27 23.57 -0.10
C ASN A 333 -79.67 22.55 0.98
N ASP A 334 -79.36 22.90 2.23
CA ASP A 334 -80.14 22.75 3.49
C ASP A 334 -79.15 22.91 4.68
N HIS A 335 -79.07 24.08 5.32
CA HIS A 335 -79.79 24.55 6.54
C HIS A 335 -79.36 23.82 7.84
N GLU A 336 -78.69 24.59 8.72
CA GLU A 336 -79.10 24.93 10.11
C GLU A 336 -78.63 23.84 11.12
N ASP A 337 -77.97 24.10 12.25
CA ASP A 337 -77.88 25.25 13.17
C ASP A 337 -76.45 25.42 13.75
#